data_AF-L0AL53-F1
#
_entry.id   AF-L0AL53-F1
#
_cell.length_a   1.000
_cell.length_b   1.000
_cell.length_c   1.000
_cell.angle_alpha   90.00
_cell.angle_beta   90.00
_cell.angle_gamma   90.00
#
_symmetry.space_group_name_H-M   'P 1'
#
loop_
_entity.id
_entity.type
_entity.pdbx_description
1 polymer ?
#
loop_
_entity_poly.entity_id
_entity_poly.type
_entity_poly.pdbx_seq_one_letter_code
_entity_poly.pdbx_strand_id
1 'polypeptide(L)'
;MSALDRDIESTSPPRYEDLEVSDHAQVRWTERSSRPRLNPAVAWLEAVPIDYPRMSPPAQHARLHEVSEIILLADGHATLVTCIRLEDRPEDEQQYIRSQLNL
;
A
#
# COMPACT_ATOMS: atom_id res chain seq x y z
N MET A 1 17.87 32.15 16.82
CA MET A 1 17.65 30.73 17.17
C MET A 1 16.75 30.16 16.09
N SER A 2 17.31 29.46 15.11
CA SER A 2 16.56 28.89 13.99
C SER A 2 15.61 27.81 14.49
N ALA A 3 14.33 27.98 14.18
CA ALA A 3 13.40 26.86 14.13
C ALA A 3 13.91 25.90 13.06
N LEU A 4 14.14 24.65 13.46
CA LEU A 4 14.35 23.56 12.51
C LEU A 4 13.09 23.47 11.66
N ASP A 5 13.18 23.95 10.42
CA ASP A 5 12.50 23.35 9.29
C ASP A 5 12.78 21.86 9.37
N ARG A 6 11.86 21.10 9.99
CA ARG A 6 11.81 19.67 9.77
C ARG A 6 11.21 19.55 8.39
N ASP A 7 12.09 19.29 7.43
CA ASP A 7 11.76 18.80 6.11
C ASP A 7 10.57 17.85 6.24
N ILE A 8 9.38 18.33 5.86
CA ILE A 8 8.35 17.43 5.39
C ILE A 8 8.89 17.00 4.03
N GLU A 9 9.83 16.05 4.03
CA GLU A 9 10.15 15.29 2.84
C GLU A 9 8.80 14.83 2.32
N SER A 10 8.39 15.42 1.20
CA SER A 10 7.33 14.87 0.38
C SER A 10 7.84 13.51 -0.09
N THR A 11 7.75 12.50 0.77
CA THR A 11 8.23 11.15 0.51
C THR A 11 7.44 10.68 -0.70
N SER A 12 8.10 10.69 -1.84
CA SER A 12 7.49 10.17 -3.06
C SER A 12 7.19 8.70 -2.80
N PRO A 13 6.04 8.19 -3.26
CA PRO A 13 5.72 6.78 -3.08
C PRO A 13 6.86 5.92 -3.64
N PRO A 14 7.22 4.82 -2.97
CA PRO A 14 8.40 4.05 -3.33
C PRO A 14 8.27 3.48 -4.74
N ARG A 15 9.37 3.58 -5.49
CA ARG A 15 9.50 2.95 -6.81
C ARG A 15 9.62 1.45 -6.61
N TYR A 16 9.13 0.69 -7.59
CA TYR A 16 9.23 -0.77 -7.57
C TYR A 16 10.68 -1.27 -7.43
N GLU A 17 11.62 -0.59 -8.10
CA GLU A 17 13.03 -0.97 -8.19
C GLU A 17 13.72 -0.99 -6.82
N ASP A 18 13.25 -0.13 -5.92
CA ASP A 18 13.79 0.09 -4.58
C ASP A 18 12.89 -0.55 -3.49
N LEU A 19 11.81 -1.23 -3.88
CA LEU A 19 10.82 -1.73 -2.94
C LEU A 19 11.28 -3.07 -2.31
N GLU A 20 11.56 -3.04 -1.03
CA GLU A 20 11.74 -4.23 -0.21
C GLU A 20 10.37 -4.78 0.24
N VAL A 21 10.26 -6.10 0.38
CA VAL A 21 9.04 -6.74 0.90
C VAL A 21 9.36 -7.36 2.24
N SER A 22 8.71 -6.87 3.30
CA SER A 22 8.87 -7.47 4.62
C SER A 22 8.36 -8.92 4.66
N ASP A 23 8.94 -9.75 5.55
CA ASP A 23 8.48 -11.12 5.77
C ASP A 23 6.98 -11.17 6.10
N HIS A 24 6.51 -10.23 6.90
CA HIS A 24 5.09 -10.11 7.24
C HIS A 24 4.24 -9.86 5.99
N ALA A 25 4.61 -8.89 5.14
CA ALA A 25 3.89 -8.62 3.91
C ALA A 25 3.89 -9.83 2.95
N GLN A 26 5.01 -10.55 2.85
CA GLN A 26 5.14 -11.75 2.02
C GLN A 26 4.19 -12.86 2.46
N VAL A 27 4.12 -13.13 3.78
CA VAL A 27 3.19 -14.13 4.34
C VAL A 27 1.75 -13.71 4.09
N ARG A 28 1.40 -12.45 4.39
CA ARG A 28 0.03 -11.95 4.22
C ARG A 28 -0.43 -11.96 2.78
N TRP A 29 0.45 -11.65 1.84
CA TRP A 29 0.16 -11.76 0.42
C TRP A 29 -0.19 -13.19 0.02
N THR A 30 0.64 -14.15 0.45
CA THR A 30 0.44 -15.57 0.15
C THR A 30 -0.89 -16.08 0.69
N GLU A 31 -1.31 -15.61 1.87
CA GLU A 31 -2.59 -15.99 2.51
C GLU A 31 -3.81 -15.34 1.86
N ARG A 32 -3.69 -14.09 1.39
CA ARG A 32 -4.84 -13.24 1.07
C ARG A 32 -5.06 -13.00 -0.42
N SER A 33 -4.00 -13.09 -1.22
CA SER A 33 -4.05 -12.77 -2.65
C SER A 33 -4.65 -13.90 -3.45
N SER A 34 -5.48 -13.54 -4.44
CA SER A 34 -5.90 -14.45 -5.50
C SER A 34 -4.73 -14.85 -6.43
N ARG A 35 -3.57 -14.18 -6.33
CA ARG A 35 -2.34 -14.46 -7.08
C ARG A 35 -1.15 -14.72 -6.13
N PRO A 36 -1.19 -15.78 -5.29
CA PRO A 36 -0.21 -15.98 -4.22
C PRO A 36 1.22 -16.26 -4.72
N ARG A 37 1.39 -16.64 -5.99
CA ARG A 37 2.70 -16.87 -6.62
C ARG A 37 3.30 -15.60 -7.25
N LEU A 38 2.53 -14.52 -7.38
CA LEU A 38 3.04 -13.23 -7.85
C LEU A 38 3.88 -12.61 -6.73
N ASN A 39 5.03 -12.03 -7.07
CA ASN A 39 5.84 -11.29 -6.11
C ASN A 39 5.07 -10.02 -5.67
N PRO A 40 4.89 -9.75 -4.36
CA PRO A 40 4.20 -8.56 -3.87
C PRO A 40 4.78 -7.24 -4.39
N ALA A 41 6.08 -7.16 -4.65
CA ALA A 41 6.69 -5.99 -5.26
C ALA A 41 6.17 -5.78 -6.70
N VAL A 42 6.00 -6.85 -7.47
CA VAL A 42 5.41 -6.74 -8.83
C VAL A 42 3.95 -6.29 -8.73
N ALA A 43 3.20 -6.79 -7.75
CA ALA A 43 1.85 -6.29 -7.49
C ALA A 43 1.84 -4.80 -7.12
N TRP A 44 2.84 -4.30 -6.38
CA TRP A 44 3.01 -2.87 -6.10
C TRP A 44 3.24 -2.05 -7.36
N LEU A 45 4.02 -2.57 -8.32
CA LEU A 45 4.23 -1.93 -9.61
C LEU A 45 2.92 -1.82 -10.41
N GLU A 46 2.12 -2.89 -10.44
CA GLU A 46 0.82 -2.96 -11.12
C GLU A 46 -0.28 -2.15 -10.41
N ALA A 47 -0.09 -1.80 -9.14
CA ALA A 47 -1.10 -1.16 -8.31
C ALA A 47 -1.24 0.36 -8.56
N VAL A 48 -2.43 0.89 -8.33
CA VAL A 48 -2.75 2.31 -8.46
C VAL A 48 -2.69 3.01 -7.09
N PRO A 49 -2.07 4.20 -6.97
CA PRO A 49 -2.09 4.96 -5.72
C PRO A 49 -3.52 5.29 -5.29
N ILE A 50 -3.79 5.14 -3.99
CA ILE A 50 -5.09 5.49 -3.39
C ILE A 50 -4.85 6.28 -2.10
N ASP A 51 -5.82 7.12 -1.75
CA ASP A 51 -5.97 7.62 -0.40
C ASP A 51 -6.66 6.54 0.46
N TYR A 52 -6.01 6.16 1.57
CA TYR A 52 -6.50 5.15 2.49
C TYR A 52 -6.61 5.73 3.91
N PRO A 53 -7.83 6.08 4.37
CA PRO A 53 -8.03 6.87 5.60
C PRO A 53 -7.67 6.13 6.90
N ARG A 54 -7.55 4.80 6.84
CA ARG A 54 -7.16 3.94 7.97
C ARG A 54 -5.70 3.52 7.94
N MET A 55 -4.88 4.18 7.13
CA MET A 55 -3.45 3.98 7.16
C MET A 55 -2.90 4.33 8.53
N SER A 56 -2.07 3.44 9.09
CA SER A 56 -1.42 3.63 10.38
C SER A 56 0.08 3.36 10.26
N PRO A 57 0.92 3.99 11.10
CA PRO A 57 2.35 3.69 11.12
C PRO A 57 2.63 2.18 11.25
N PRO A 58 3.68 1.66 10.59
CA PRO A 58 4.68 2.39 9.81
C PRO A 58 4.25 2.79 8.39
N ALA A 59 3.06 2.39 7.92
CA ALA A 59 2.63 2.68 6.56
C ALA A 59 2.45 4.19 6.32
N GLN A 60 2.94 4.66 5.16
CA GLN A 60 2.85 6.03 4.67
C GLN A 60 2.30 6.12 3.24
N HIS A 61 2.28 4.99 2.52
CA HIS A 61 1.79 4.91 1.15
C HIS A 61 0.82 3.74 0.99
N ALA A 62 -0.27 3.97 0.27
CA ALA A 62 -1.24 2.93 -0.10
C ALA A 62 -1.39 2.87 -1.62
N ARG A 63 -1.47 1.65 -2.14
CA ARG A 63 -1.85 1.38 -3.52
C ARG A 63 -2.87 0.25 -3.56
N LEU A 64 -3.85 0.32 -4.45
CA LEU A 64 -4.77 -0.78 -4.71
C LEU A 64 -4.26 -1.60 -5.90
N HIS A 65 -4.01 -2.88 -5.68
CA HIS A 65 -3.82 -3.82 -6.77
C HIS A 65 -5.18 -4.35 -7.21
N GLU A 66 -5.78 -3.68 -8.21
CA GLU A 66 -7.17 -3.87 -8.66
C GLU A 66 -7.48 -5.33 -9.00
N VAL A 67 -6.56 -6.02 -9.69
CA VAL A 67 -6.75 -7.41 -10.14
C VAL A 67 -6.98 -8.38 -8.97
N SER A 68 -6.35 -8.14 -7.82
CA SER A 68 -6.54 -8.99 -6.63
C SER A 68 -7.39 -8.33 -5.55
N GLU A 69 -7.93 -7.13 -5.81
CA GLU A 69 -8.61 -6.27 -4.84
C GLU A 69 -7.87 -6.19 -3.48
N ILE A 70 -6.54 -6.03 -3.51
CA ILE A 70 -5.70 -5.91 -2.31
C ILE A 70 -5.12 -4.51 -2.21
N ILE A 71 -5.30 -3.91 -1.04
CA ILE A 71 -4.61 -2.70 -0.60
C ILE A 71 -3.22 -3.10 -0.13
N LEU A 72 -2.20 -2.58 -0.80
CA LEU A 72 -0.78 -2.71 -0.48
C LEU A 72 -0.33 -1.49 0.32
N LEU A 73 0.34 -1.71 1.45
CA LEU A 73 0.81 -0.65 2.34
C LEU A 73 2.33 -0.67 2.44
N ALA A 74 2.96 0.45 2.11
CA ALA A 74 4.40 0.65 2.23
C ALA A 74 4.74 1.78 3.20
N ASP A 75 5.90 1.70 3.85
CA ASP A 75 6.45 2.77 4.67
C ASP A 75 7.25 3.79 3.84
N GLY A 76 7.77 4.83 4.50
CA GLY A 76 8.60 5.85 3.87
C GLY A 76 10.03 5.40 3.53
N HIS A 77 10.42 4.18 3.87
CA HIS A 77 11.73 3.59 3.58
C HIS A 77 11.67 2.57 2.44
N ALA A 78 10.63 2.66 1.60
CA ALA A 78 10.40 1.74 0.49
C ALA A 78 10.24 0.27 0.91
N THR A 79 9.71 0.00 2.11
CA THR A 79 9.35 -1.36 2.51
C THR A 79 7.86 -1.57 2.43
N LEU A 80 7.41 -2.60 1.71
CA LEU A 80 6.05 -3.11 1.79
C LEU A 80 5.86 -3.79 3.15
N VAL A 81 5.05 -3.16 4.01
CA VAL A 81 4.89 -3.56 5.41
C VAL A 81 3.72 -4.50 5.62
N THR A 82 2.64 -4.39 4.84
CA THR A 82 1.51 -5.32 4.90
C THR A 82 0.59 -5.20 3.68
N CYS A 83 -0.41 -6.08 3.61
CA CYS A 83 -1.46 -6.02 2.60
C CYS A 83 -2.81 -6.45 3.18
N ILE A 84 -3.91 -5.85 2.70
CA ILE A 84 -5.28 -6.02 3.23
C ILE A 84 -6.22 -6.23 2.05
N ARG A 85 -7.14 -7.21 2.12
CA ARG A 85 -8.17 -7.35 1.07
C ARG A 85 -9.16 -6.19 1.21
N LEU A 86 -9.58 -5.63 0.08
CA LEU A 86 -10.57 -4.56 0.06
C LEU A 86 -11.87 -5.02 0.74
N GLU A 87 -12.30 -6.26 0.50
CA GLU A 87 -13.48 -6.86 1.14
C GLU A 87 -13.38 -6.98 2.67
N ASP A 88 -12.17 -6.99 3.25
CA ASP A 88 -11.97 -6.99 4.70
C ASP A 88 -12.19 -5.60 5.31
N ARG A 89 -12.48 -4.57 4.50
CA ARG A 89 -12.76 -3.20 4.94
C ARG A 89 -14.26 -2.95 5.07
N PRO A 90 -14.67 -2.02 5.96
CA PRO A 90 -16.05 -1.51 5.98
C PRO A 90 -16.53 -1.08 4.59
N GLU A 91 -17.83 -1.26 4.31
CA GLU A 91 -18.40 -1.03 2.99
C GLU A 91 -18.25 0.44 2.52
N ASP A 92 -18.38 1.39 3.44
CA ASP A 92 -18.14 2.81 3.19
C ASP A 92 -16.68 3.09 2.79
N GLU A 93 -15.70 2.45 3.44
CA GLU A 93 -14.30 2.54 3.06
C GLU A 93 -14.04 1.89 1.69
N GLN A 94 -14.70 0.76 1.39
CA GLN A 94 -14.59 0.14 0.07
C GLN A 94 -15.13 1.05 -1.03
N GLN A 95 -16.31 1.64 -0.82
CA GLN A 95 -16.93 2.57 -1.75
C GLN A 95 -16.07 3.83 -1.92
N TYR A 96 -15.49 4.35 -0.83
CA TYR A 96 -14.57 5.47 -0.90
C TYR A 96 -13.36 5.18 -1.79
N ILE A 97 -12.70 4.04 -1.59
CA ILE A 97 -11.53 3.64 -2.40
C ILE A 97 -11.93 3.43 -3.87
N ARG A 98 -13.02 2.71 -4.15
CA ARG A 98 -13.51 2.47 -5.52
C ARG A 98 -13.86 3.78 -6.24
N SER A 99 -14.44 4.75 -5.52
CA SER A 99 -14.80 6.06 -6.07
C SER A 99 -13.60 6.86 -6.57
N GLN A 100 -12.40 6.63 -6.02
CA GLN A 100 -11.16 7.27 -6.48
C GLN A 100 -10.69 6.75 -7.84
N LEU A 101 -11.11 5.54 -8.21
CA LEU A 101 -10.63 4.81 -9.39
C LEU A 101 -11.69 4.74 -10.51
N ASN A 102 -12.86 5.34 -10.31
CA ASN A 102 -14.04 5.19 -11.17
C ASN A 102 -14.47 3.72 -11.36
N LEU A 103 -14.33 2.90 -10.31
CA LEU A 103 -14.75 1.49 -10.25
C LEU A 103 -16.16 1.33 -9.68
#